data_AF-A0A0R1U298-F1
#
_entry.id   AF-A0A0R1U298-F1
#
_cell.length_a   1.000
_cell.length_b   1.000
_cell.length_c   1.000
_cell.angle_alpha   90.00
_cell.angle_beta   90.00
_cell.angle_gamma   90.00
#
_symmetry.space_group_name_H-M   'P 1'
#
loop_
_entity.id
_entity.type
_entity.pdbx_description
1 polymer ?
#
loop_
_entity_poly.entity_id
_entity_poly.type
_entity_poly.pdbx_seq_one_letter_code
_entity_poly.pdbx_strand_id
1 'polypeptide(L)' 'MVGVLMMTSNKDVVVNKLYEYRVLAKLSQEKLGELIGVSRQTINSIEKSKYIPSLPVALKLASFFKVKVEDIFQLKEDQ' A
#
# COMPACT_ATOMS: atom_id res chain seq x y z
N MET A 1 -22.61 34.32 -10.74
CA MET A 1 -22.08 33.64 -9.55
C MET A 1 -22.74 32.27 -9.51
N VAL A 2 -22.15 31.26 -10.14
CA VAL A 2 -22.68 29.89 -10.13
C VAL A 2 -21.87 29.14 -9.09
N GLY A 3 -22.52 28.73 -8.01
CA GLY A 3 -21.87 28.06 -6.89
C GLY A 3 -21.24 26.76 -7.36
N VAL A 4 -19.91 26.68 -7.26
CA VAL A 4 -19.20 25.41 -7.32
C VAL A 4 -19.63 24.64 -6.08
N LEU A 5 -20.52 23.67 -6.26
CA LEU A 5 -20.83 22.63 -5.29
C LEU A 5 -19.51 21.92 -5.00
N MET A 6 -18.89 22.19 -3.84
CA MET A 6 -17.77 21.38 -3.35
C MET A 6 -18.32 19.98 -3.08
N MET A 7 -18.15 19.09 -4.05
CA MET A 7 -18.44 17.68 -3.89
C MET A 7 -17.52 17.15 -2.80
N THR A 8 -18.15 16.58 -1.78
CA THR A 8 -17.55 16.04 -0.56
C THR A 8 -16.38 15.12 -0.86
N SER A 9 -15.26 15.30 -0.13
CA SER A 9 -14.12 14.38 -0.17
C SER A 9 -14.56 12.96 0.17
N ASN A 10 -14.77 12.11 -0.84
CA ASN A 10 -14.72 10.67 -0.68
C ASN A 10 -13.29 10.34 -0.26
N LYS A 11 -13.13 9.77 0.93
CA LYS A 11 -11.82 9.52 1.51
C LYS A 11 -11.38 8.15 1.04
N ASP A 12 -10.85 8.07 -0.17
CA ASP A 12 -10.29 6.86 -0.79
C ASP A 12 -9.65 5.93 0.26
N VAL A 13 -10.35 4.85 0.60
CA VAL A 13 -9.89 3.89 1.61
C VAL A 13 -9.09 2.81 0.90
N VAL A 14 -7.78 2.74 1.19
CA VAL A 14 -6.92 1.67 0.66
C VAL A 14 -6.86 0.51 1.66
N VAL A 15 -7.39 -0.64 1.27
CA VAL A 15 -7.18 -1.90 1.99
C VAL A 15 -5.79 -2.44 1.65
N ASN A 16 -5.01 -2.76 2.67
CA ASN A 16 -3.61 -3.16 2.54
C ASN A 16 -3.38 -4.59 3.06
N LYS A 17 -2.88 -5.47 2.18
CA LYS A 17 -2.55 -6.87 2.47
C LYS A 17 -1.05 -7.16 2.56
N LEU A 18 -0.19 -6.14 2.56
CA LEU A 18 1.27 -6.32 2.58
C LEU A 18 1.76 -7.23 3.71
N TYR A 19 1.15 -7.10 4.90
CA TYR A 19 1.49 -7.95 6.04
C TYR A 19 1.29 -9.44 5.73
N GLU A 20 0.17 -9.80 5.09
CA GLU A 20 -0.16 -11.18 4.73
C GLU A 20 0.89 -11.74 3.76
N TYR A 21 1.18 -11.01 2.69
CA TYR A 21 2.21 -11.40 1.72
C TYR A 21 3.58 -11.57 2.35
N ARG A 22 3.99 -10.65 3.23
CA ARG A 22 5.30 -10.72 3.89
C ARG A 22 5.40 -11.96 4.81
N VAL A 23 4.36 -12.22 5.60
CA VAL A 23 4.36 -13.36 6.54
C VAL A 23 4.30 -14.69 5.79
N LEU A 24 3.51 -14.80 4.72
CA LEU A 24 3.47 -15.98 3.86
C LEU A 24 4.82 -16.26 3.19
N ALA A 25 5.56 -15.21 2.82
CA ALA A 25 6.93 -15.31 2.32
C ALA A 25 7.99 -15.58 3.41
N LYS A 26 7.58 -15.69 4.70
CA LYS A 26 8.46 -15.90 5.86
C LYS A 26 9.55 -14.84 6.02
N LEU A 27 9.24 -13.57 5.71
CA LEU A 27 10.18 -12.46 5.79
C LEU A 27 9.95 -11.60 7.03
N SER A 28 11.05 -11.13 7.64
CA SER A 28 10.97 -9.99 8.57
C SER A 28 10.71 -8.69 7.81
N GLN A 29 10.22 -7.66 8.48
CA GLN A 29 10.03 -6.33 7.88
C GLN A 29 11.36 -5.74 7.37
N GLU A 30 12.43 -5.97 8.13
CA GLU A 30 13.78 -5.55 7.76
C GLU A 30 14.23 -6.25 6.48
N LYS A 31 14.02 -7.58 6.40
CA LYS A 31 14.44 -8.34 5.23
C LYS A 31 13.68 -7.95 3.97
N LEU A 32 12.37 -7.71 4.08
CA LEU A 32 11.59 -7.20 2.95
C LEU A 32 12.06 -5.80 2.54
N GLY A 33 12.33 -4.93 3.50
CA GLY A 33 12.86 -3.58 3.26
C GLY A 33 14.16 -3.63 2.45
N GLU A 34 15.13 -4.45 2.88
CA GLU A 34 16.38 -4.67 2.15
C GLU A 34 16.13 -5.12 0.71
N LEU A 35 15.27 -6.13 0.51
CA LEU A 35 15.02 -6.74 -0.80
C LEU A 35 14.39 -5.78 -1.81
N ILE A 36 13.56 -4.83 -1.36
CA ILE A 36 12.92 -3.84 -2.24
C ILE A 36 13.60 -2.46 -2.21
N GLY A 37 14.65 -2.30 -1.39
CA GLY A 37 15.43 -1.07 -1.25
C GLY A 37 14.69 0.05 -0.52
N VAL A 38 14.04 -0.26 0.60
CA VAL A 38 13.43 0.72 1.52
C VAL A 38 13.76 0.40 2.98
N SER A 39 13.56 1.35 3.89
CA SER A 39 13.80 1.11 5.32
C SER A 39 12.78 0.14 5.94
N ARG A 40 13.16 -0.54 7.03
CA ARG A 40 12.22 -1.32 7.87
C ARG A 40 11.03 -0.46 8.32
N GLN A 41 11.29 0.80 8.65
CA GLN A 41 10.27 1.77 9.07
C GLN A 41 9.25 2.03 7.97
N THR A 42 9.68 2.08 6.71
CA THR A 42 8.81 2.20 5.54
C THR A 42 7.85 1.01 5.46
N ILE A 43 8.36 -0.23 5.56
CA ILE A 43 7.53 -1.44 5.57
C ILE A 43 6.51 -1.40 6.71
N ASN A 44 6.96 -1.12 7.94
CA ASN A 44 6.07 -1.03 9.11
C ASN A 44 4.98 0.05 8.94
N SER A 45 5.32 1.21 8.39
CA SER A 45 4.35 2.30 8.18
C SER A 45 3.30 1.94 7.12
N ILE A 46 3.73 1.24 6.06
CA ILE A 46 2.81 0.71 5.05
C ILE A 46 1.88 -0.31 5.72
N GLU A 47 2.39 -1.34 6.38
CA GLU A 47 1.56 -2.40 7.02
C GLU A 47 0.54 -1.85 8.03
N LYS A 48 0.89 -0.79 8.76
CA LYS A 48 -0.02 -0.14 9.71
C LYS A 48 -0.99 0.84 9.05
N SER A 49 -0.99 0.94 7.73
CA SER A 49 -1.78 1.90 6.93
C SER A 49 -1.62 3.35 7.40
N LYS A 50 -0.46 3.68 7.98
CA LYS A 50 -0.11 5.05 8.39
C LYS A 50 0.35 5.88 7.19
N TYR A 51 0.69 5.21 6.09
CA TYR A 51 1.24 5.77 4.88
C TYR A 51 0.82 4.89 3.70
N ILE A 52 0.22 5.50 2.69
CA ILE A 52 -0.02 4.86 1.40
C ILE A 52 1.30 4.86 0.63
N PRO A 53 1.81 3.71 0.15
CA PRO A 53 3.06 3.66 -0.60
C PRO A 53 2.98 4.50 -1.87
N SER A 54 4.11 5.13 -2.23
CA SER A 54 4.25 5.71 -3.56
C SER A 54 4.15 4.64 -4.64
N LEU A 55 3.74 5.04 -5.85
CA LEU A 55 3.61 4.12 -6.99
C LEU A 55 4.87 3.27 -7.24
N PRO A 56 6.12 3.80 -7.20
CA PRO A 56 7.32 2.98 -7.32
C PRO A 56 7.46 1.90 -6.23
N VAL A 57 7.11 2.21 -4.98
CA VAL A 57 7.17 1.22 -3.89
C VAL A 57 6.11 0.14 -4.07
N ALA A 58 4.89 0.52 -4.45
CA ALA A 58 3.82 -0.42 -4.73
C ALA A 58 4.16 -1.37 -5.89
N LEU A 59 4.73 -0.84 -6.99
CA LEU A 59 5.18 -1.64 -8.13
C LEU A 59 6.34 -2.59 -7.77
N LYS A 60 7.29 -2.14 -6.96
CA LYS A 60 8.39 -2.99 -6.46
C LYS A 60 7.86 -4.16 -5.62
N LEU A 61 6.90 -3.89 -4.73
CA LEU A 61 6.28 -4.91 -3.90
C LEU A 61 5.52 -5.93 -4.76
N ALA A 62 4.69 -5.47 -5.69
CA ALA A 62 3.96 -6.33 -6.62
C ALA A 62 4.91 -7.21 -7.45
N SER A 63 5.98 -6.62 -8.00
CA SER A 63 7.01 -7.32 -8.76
C SER A 63 7.74 -8.37 -7.90
N PHE A 64 8.13 -8.02 -6.67
CA PHE A 64 8.80 -8.94 -5.75
C PHE A 64 7.94 -10.17 -5.42
N PHE A 65 6.65 -9.96 -5.14
CA PHE A 65 5.71 -11.04 -4.82
C PHE A 65 5.12 -11.74 -6.06
N LYS A 66 5.43 -11.24 -7.28
CA LYS A 66 4.91 -11.75 -8.56
C LYS A 66 3.38 -11.74 -8.64
N VAL A 67 2.78 -10.65 -8.15
CA VAL A 67 1.32 -10.41 -8.15
C VAL A 67 1.03 -9.03 -8.73
N LYS A 68 -0.24 -8.68 -8.89
CA LYS A 68 -0.66 -7.33 -9.28
C LYS A 68 -0.60 -6.38 -8.08
N VAL A 69 -0.54 -5.08 -8.34
CA VAL A 69 -0.56 -4.07 -7.26
C VAL A 69 -1.85 -4.15 -6.46
N GLU A 70 -2.96 -4.38 -7.15
CA GLU A 70 -4.32 -4.51 -6.62
C GLU A 70 -4.52 -5.77 -5.76
N ASP A 71 -3.62 -6.76 -5.88
CA ASP A 71 -3.64 -7.91 -5.00
C ASP A 71 -3.11 -7.56 -3.59
N ILE A 72 -2.27 -6.51 -3.51
CA ILE A 72 -1.66 -6.01 -2.26
C ILE A 72 -2.41 -4.78 -1.73
N PHE A 73 -2.82 -3.87 -2.61
CA PHE A 73 -3.44 -2.58 -2.27
C PHE A 73 -4.73 -2.37 -3.05
N GLN A 74 -5.88 -2.43 -2.38
CA GLN A 74 -7.20 -2.32 -3.00
C GLN A 74 -7.85 -0.99 -2.64
N LEU A 75 -8.26 -0.23 -3.65
CA LEU A 75 -9.13 0.91 -3.45
C LEU A 75 -10.53 0.40 -3.14
N LYS A 76 -11.06 0.72 -1.95
CA LYS A 76 -12.49 0.59 -1.70
C LYS A 76 -13.18 1.84 -2.20
N GLU A 77 -14.09 1.67 -3.13
CA GLU A 77 -15.10 2.69 -3.41
C GLU A 77 -16.05 2.72 -2.20
N ASP A 78 -16.27 3.92 -1.64
CA ASP A 78 -17.37 4.14 -0.70
C ASP A 78 -18.67 3.78 -1.42
N GLN A 79 -19.43 2.82 -0.89
CA GLN A 79 -20.79 2.53 -1.36
C GLN A 79 -21.75 3.63 -0.94
#